data_AF-A0A368NNK7-F1
#
_entry.id   AF-A0A368NNK7-F1
#
_cell.length_a   1.000
_cell.length_b   1.000
_cell.length_c   1.000
_cell.angle_alpha   90.00
_cell.angle_beta   90.00
_cell.angle_gamma   90.00
#
_symmetry.space_group_name_H-M   'P 1'
#
loop_
_entity.id
_entity.type
_entity.pdbx_description
1 polymer ?
#
loop_
_entity_poly.entity_id
_entity_poly.type
_entity_poly.pdbx_seq_one_letter_code
_entity_poly.pdbx_strand_id
1 'polypeptide(L)'
;MCYFFAMKIHDSTYEKLLYLVGTTDKELFDAGEDIKQRYESVPIAVMKKLGYGGDYVIAGHGKSEILQRIEGAFASIYRKQDIAMGGHIGVFMYRDIFARVGVPHVFGQAVINPFEFVDLTPVQLRIIQTEQEEVETFFDQFSDIADVQYGTQELKEPFVKNELVVRYVGLSRLHLHSASAVLTGGYDYRGAVQSSLLATELALKSGAAALGLNELEIKMQFNHNNAKIADFVQAGWSKFDGARVNRVIAKQPPYVPNRYSATQPNRREVGHLVMGAQYIVSEIVRQMSDRNFRNGVQPPMARRYPA
;
A
#
# COMPACT_ATOMS: atom_id res chain seq x y z
N MET A 1 28.45 40.34 4.58
CA MET A 1 29.46 39.30 4.84
C MET A 1 29.44 39.03 6.35
N CYS A 2 28.57 38.13 6.81
CA CYS A 2 28.48 37.73 8.22
C CYS A 2 29.19 36.39 8.38
N TYR A 3 30.20 36.36 9.24
CA TYR A 3 30.96 35.18 9.59
C TYR A 3 30.06 34.18 10.33
N PHE A 4 29.76 33.02 9.72
CA PHE A 4 29.32 31.84 10.46
C PHE A 4 30.56 31.07 10.89
N PHE A 5 30.90 31.21 12.18
CA PHE A 5 31.92 30.43 12.84
C PHE A 5 31.52 28.94 12.83
N ALA A 6 32.48 28.08 12.50
CA ALA A 6 32.35 26.63 12.64
C ALA A 6 32.15 26.27 14.12
N MET A 7 30.90 26.08 14.53
CA MET A 7 30.55 25.64 15.88
C MET A 7 30.11 24.18 15.79
N LYS A 8 30.90 23.27 16.36
CA LYS A 8 30.44 21.89 16.56
C LYS A 8 29.28 21.90 17.55
N ILE A 9 28.09 21.71 17.00
CA ILE A 9 26.82 21.74 17.72
C ILE A 9 26.63 20.40 18.45
N HIS A 10 27.33 20.20 19.56
CA HIS A 10 26.81 19.31 20.60
C HIS A 10 25.73 20.02 21.46
N ASP A 11 25.54 21.33 21.24
CA ASP A 11 24.88 22.25 22.20
C ASP A 11 23.86 23.23 21.57
N SER A 12 23.27 22.93 20.39
CA SER A 12 22.16 23.76 19.88
C SER A 12 20.89 23.43 20.66
N THR A 13 20.22 24.48 21.11
CA THR A 13 18.83 24.40 21.51
C THR A 13 18.01 23.88 20.33
N TYR A 14 17.02 23.01 20.62
CA TYR A 14 16.12 22.43 19.62
C TYR A 14 15.55 23.49 18.66
N GLU A 15 15.21 24.67 19.18
CA GLU A 15 14.74 25.82 18.39
C GLU A 15 15.70 26.29 17.30
N LYS A 16 17.00 26.34 17.58
CA LYS A 16 18.00 26.75 16.56
C LYS A 16 18.11 25.70 15.46
N LEU A 17 18.04 24.43 15.84
CA LEU A 17 18.04 23.32 14.88
C LEU A 17 16.77 23.37 14.02
N LEU A 18 15.61 23.54 14.64
CA LEU A 18 14.32 23.64 13.97
C LEU A 18 14.30 24.82 12.98
N TYR A 19 14.82 25.98 13.37
CA TYR A 19 14.96 27.14 12.48
C TYR A 19 15.87 26.86 11.28
N LEU A 20 17.03 26.22 11.51
CA LEU A 20 17.94 25.84 10.43
C LEU A 20 17.31 24.82 9.48
N VAL A 21 16.58 23.85 10.00
CA VAL A 21 15.85 22.86 9.21
C VAL A 21 14.75 23.53 8.40
N GLY A 22 13.91 24.37 9.02
CA GLY A 22 12.81 25.04 8.36
C GLY A 22 13.26 26.03 7.27
N THR A 23 14.35 26.76 7.50
CA THR A 23 14.94 27.64 6.46
C THR A 23 15.51 26.83 5.30
N THR A 24 16.19 25.72 5.58
CA THR A 24 16.73 24.84 4.53
C THR A 24 15.63 24.15 3.73
N ASP A 25 14.56 23.70 4.38
CA ASP A 25 13.38 23.15 3.71
C ASP A 25 12.72 24.18 2.78
N LYS A 26 12.56 25.42 3.23
CA LYS A 26 12.06 26.52 2.40
C LYS A 26 12.95 26.78 1.19
N GLU A 27 14.27 26.83 1.35
CA GLU A 27 15.22 27.04 0.24
C GLU A 27 15.07 25.95 -0.84
N LEU A 28 14.96 24.68 -0.44
CA LEU A 28 14.81 23.57 -1.37
C LEU A 28 13.41 23.54 -2.02
N PHE A 29 12.37 23.92 -1.28
CA PHE A 29 11.03 24.12 -1.84
C PHE A 29 11.02 25.24 -2.90
N ASP A 30 11.62 26.39 -2.59
CA ASP A 30 11.72 27.52 -3.51
C ASP A 30 12.61 27.17 -4.74
N ALA A 31 13.49 26.17 -4.61
CA ALA A 31 14.28 25.60 -5.71
C ALA A 31 13.52 24.54 -6.54
N GLY A 32 12.28 24.22 -6.20
CA GLY A 32 11.41 23.30 -6.94
C GLY A 32 11.47 21.84 -6.50
N GLU A 33 12.15 21.50 -5.41
CA GLU A 33 12.13 20.14 -4.87
C GLU A 33 10.76 19.83 -4.25
N ASP A 34 10.20 18.66 -4.53
CA ASP A 34 8.97 18.18 -3.90
C ASP A 34 9.22 17.65 -2.47
N ILE A 35 8.16 17.41 -1.69
CA ILE A 35 8.29 16.99 -0.28
C ILE A 35 9.05 15.65 -0.10
N LYS A 36 8.99 14.75 -1.08
CA LYS A 36 9.66 13.44 -1.02
C LYS A 36 11.16 13.60 -1.25
N GLN A 37 11.53 14.46 -2.20
CA GLN A 37 12.93 14.84 -2.41
C GLN A 37 13.47 15.53 -1.16
N ARG A 38 12.73 16.50 -0.61
CA ARG A 38 13.15 17.24 0.58
C ARG A 38 13.30 16.39 1.83
N TYR A 39 12.59 15.26 1.95
CA TYR A 39 12.77 14.32 3.05
C TYR A 39 14.22 13.80 3.16
N GLU A 40 14.89 13.58 2.04
CA GLU A 40 16.29 13.17 2.00
C GLU A 40 17.25 14.37 1.86
N SER A 41 16.92 15.33 1.00
CA SER A 41 17.78 16.48 0.71
C SER A 41 17.96 17.42 1.90
N VAL A 42 16.92 17.66 2.72
CA VAL A 42 17.00 18.59 3.87
C VAL A 42 18.00 18.08 4.91
N PRO A 43 17.92 16.83 5.41
CA PRO A 43 18.93 16.33 6.34
C PRO A 43 20.37 16.43 5.81
N ILE A 44 20.58 16.11 4.53
CA ILE A 44 21.89 16.19 3.88
C ILE A 44 22.40 17.63 3.79
N ALA A 45 21.54 18.56 3.36
CA ALA A 45 21.88 19.97 3.23
C ALA A 45 22.19 20.61 4.60
N VAL A 46 21.41 20.27 5.63
CA VAL A 46 21.64 20.74 7.00
C VAL A 46 22.94 20.16 7.57
N MET A 47 23.21 18.86 7.38
CA MET A 47 24.49 18.25 7.78
C MET A 47 25.69 18.97 7.14
N LYS A 48 25.60 19.29 5.84
CA LYS A 48 26.62 20.07 5.13
C LYS A 48 26.78 21.48 5.70
N LYS A 49 25.68 22.19 5.98
CA LYS A 49 25.70 23.54 6.62
C LYS A 49 26.34 23.51 8.01
N LEU A 50 26.24 22.39 8.73
CA LEU A 50 26.85 22.15 10.04
C LEU A 50 28.31 21.67 9.97
N GLY A 51 28.89 21.53 8.78
CA GLY A 51 30.28 21.12 8.59
C GLY A 51 30.51 19.61 8.64
N TYR A 52 29.46 18.79 8.61
CA TYR A 52 29.56 17.33 8.45
C TYR A 52 29.61 17.01 6.95
N GLY A 53 30.82 16.93 6.39
CA GLY A 53 31.04 16.60 4.99
C GLY A 53 31.24 15.11 4.76
N GLY A 54 30.43 14.50 3.89
CA GLY A 54 30.67 13.22 3.19
C GLY A 54 30.65 11.93 4.01
N ASP A 55 31.25 11.91 5.20
CA ASP A 55 31.55 10.70 5.97
C ASP A 55 30.62 10.54 7.16
N TYR A 56 29.35 10.23 6.90
CA TYR A 56 28.41 9.82 7.95
C TYR A 56 27.43 8.78 7.44
N VAL A 57 26.99 7.90 8.34
CA VAL A 57 26.00 6.88 8.05
C VAL A 57 24.62 7.53 7.93
N ILE A 58 24.02 7.44 6.75
CA ILE A 58 22.71 8.04 6.44
C ILE A 58 21.53 7.21 6.96
N ALA A 59 21.71 5.89 7.13
CA ALA A 59 20.68 4.98 7.63
C ALA A 59 21.28 3.75 8.31
N GLY A 60 20.58 3.21 9.31
CA GLY A 60 20.98 1.99 10.02
C GLY A 60 21.99 2.21 11.16
N HIS A 61 22.70 1.13 11.52
CA HIS A 61 23.63 1.13 12.64
C HIS A 61 24.82 2.07 12.37
N GLY A 62 25.13 2.98 13.30
CA GLY A 62 26.18 4.00 13.16
C GLY A 62 25.69 5.38 12.72
N LYS A 63 24.37 5.58 12.58
CA LYS A 63 23.76 6.89 12.30
C LYS A 63 24.02 7.90 13.42
N SER A 64 24.59 9.05 13.08
CA SER A 64 24.97 10.07 14.07
C SER A 64 23.76 10.67 14.79
N GLU A 65 23.93 11.02 16.07
CA GLU A 65 22.87 11.63 16.88
C GLU A 65 22.37 12.95 16.28
N ILE A 66 23.29 13.77 15.75
CA ILE A 66 22.93 15.04 15.10
C ILE A 66 22.03 14.83 13.88
N LEU A 67 22.28 13.80 13.06
CA LEU A 67 21.44 13.47 11.92
C LEU A 67 20.04 13.02 12.39
N GLN A 68 19.96 12.20 13.43
CA GLN A 68 18.68 11.80 14.02
C GLN A 68 17.89 13.01 14.54
N ARG A 69 18.55 13.97 15.18
CA ARG A 69 17.92 15.22 15.63
C ARG A 69 17.42 16.08 14.47
N ILE A 70 18.18 16.16 13.38
CA ILE A 70 17.78 16.90 12.16
C ILE A 70 16.53 16.25 11.53
N GLU A 71 16.53 14.94 11.38
CA GLU A 71 15.37 14.20 10.86
C GLU A 71 14.16 14.33 11.76
N GLY A 72 14.34 14.27 13.08
CA GLY A 72 13.28 14.51 14.05
C GLY A 72 12.70 15.93 13.95
N ALA A 73 13.55 16.94 13.80
CA ALA A 73 13.11 18.32 13.59
C ALA A 73 12.35 18.47 12.25
N PHE A 74 12.84 17.89 11.16
CA PHE A 74 12.16 17.93 9.86
C PHE A 74 10.80 17.22 9.92
N ALA A 75 10.76 16.02 10.50
CA ALA A 75 9.54 15.25 10.68
C ALA A 75 8.51 15.95 11.60
N SER A 76 8.94 16.88 12.45
CA SER A 76 8.04 17.68 13.29
C SER A 76 7.31 18.81 12.56
N ILE A 77 7.82 19.24 11.39
CA ILE A 77 7.22 20.32 10.58
C ILE A 77 5.96 19.82 9.85
N TYR A 78 5.94 18.54 9.48
CA TYR A 78 4.92 17.95 8.61
C TYR A 78 4.12 16.86 9.32
N ARG A 79 2.92 16.55 8.83
CA ARG A 79 2.21 15.35 9.31
C ARG A 79 2.95 14.12 8.77
N LYS A 80 2.96 13.02 9.52
CA LYS A 80 3.58 11.75 9.09
C LYS A 80 3.15 11.32 7.68
N GLN A 81 1.89 11.59 7.31
CA GLN A 81 1.35 11.26 6.00
C GLN A 81 1.88 12.12 4.84
N ASP A 82 2.32 13.35 5.12
CA ASP A 82 2.82 14.29 4.09
C ASP A 82 4.24 13.92 3.66
N ILE A 83 5.02 13.31 4.57
CA ILE A 83 6.40 12.85 4.35
C ILE A 83 6.51 11.34 4.07
N ALA A 84 5.39 10.61 4.08
CA ALA A 84 5.42 9.18 3.88
C ALA A 84 5.91 8.83 2.46
N MET A 85 6.94 7.99 2.38
CA MET A 85 7.39 7.39 1.13
C MET A 85 6.25 6.54 0.56
N GLY A 86 5.58 7.09 -0.45
CA GLY A 86 4.32 6.58 -0.97
C GLY A 86 4.38 5.08 -1.28
N GLY A 87 3.30 4.37 -0.97
CA GLY A 87 3.15 2.93 -1.23
C GLY A 87 1.68 2.58 -1.41
N HIS A 88 1.42 1.33 -1.75
CA HIS A 88 0.06 0.80 -1.71
C HIS A 88 -0.41 0.81 -0.26
N ILE A 89 -1.62 1.30 -0.08
CA ILE A 89 -2.31 1.32 1.19
C ILE A 89 -3.47 0.34 1.02
N GLY A 90 -3.58 -0.59 1.95
CA GLY A 90 -4.75 -1.43 2.09
C GLY A 90 -5.51 -1.14 3.37
N VAL A 91 -6.53 -1.93 3.62
CA VAL A 91 -7.37 -1.89 4.80
C VAL A 91 -7.50 -3.28 5.40
N PHE A 92 -7.46 -3.31 6.73
CA PHE A 92 -7.95 -4.40 7.53
C PHE A 92 -9.20 -3.92 8.30
N MET A 93 -10.25 -4.73 8.33
CA MET A 93 -11.44 -4.42 9.12
C MET A 93 -11.47 -5.29 10.36
N TYR A 94 -11.41 -4.67 11.52
CA TYR A 94 -11.65 -5.34 12.80
C TYR A 94 -13.06 -4.99 13.29
N ARG A 95 -13.95 -5.99 13.31
CA ARG A 95 -15.40 -5.87 13.58
C ARG A 95 -16.08 -4.96 12.55
N ASP A 96 -16.07 -3.65 12.76
CA ASP A 96 -16.57 -2.62 11.85
C ASP A 96 -15.61 -1.41 11.74
N ILE A 97 -14.45 -1.46 12.38
CA ILE A 97 -13.44 -0.40 12.32
C ILE A 97 -12.44 -0.71 11.20
N PHE A 98 -12.23 0.28 10.33
CA PHE A 98 -11.28 0.18 9.24
C PHE A 98 -9.93 0.72 9.69
N ALA A 99 -8.94 -0.17 9.73
CA ALA A 99 -7.57 0.19 10.00
C ALA A 99 -6.79 0.25 8.69
N ARG A 100 -6.07 1.35 8.49
CA ARG A 100 -5.13 1.49 7.39
C ARG A 100 -3.98 0.52 7.60
N VAL A 101 -3.60 -0.21 6.54
CA VAL A 101 -2.41 -1.06 6.54
C VAL A 101 -1.42 -0.48 5.53
N GLY A 102 -0.24 -0.12 6.02
CA GLY A 102 0.90 0.23 5.20
C GLY A 102 1.79 -0.98 4.97
N VAL A 103 2.43 -1.07 3.81
CA VAL A 103 3.45 -2.10 3.57
C VAL A 103 4.81 -1.41 3.69
N PRO A 104 5.73 -1.90 4.56
CA PRO A 104 7.06 -1.30 4.66
C PRO A 104 7.81 -1.46 3.34
N HIS A 105 8.61 -0.46 2.99
CA HIS A 105 9.62 -0.58 1.94
C HIS A 105 10.87 -1.22 2.56
N VAL A 106 11.21 -2.41 2.08
CA VAL A 106 12.32 -3.21 2.60
C VAL A 106 13.30 -3.48 1.47
N PHE A 107 14.59 -3.27 1.73
CA PHE A 107 15.68 -3.66 0.85
C PHE A 107 16.36 -4.91 1.40
N GLY A 108 16.54 -5.94 0.56
CA GLY A 108 17.15 -7.21 0.95
C GLY A 108 16.19 -8.14 1.70
N GLN A 109 16.75 -9.03 2.53
CA GLN A 109 15.98 -9.94 3.38
C GLN A 109 15.71 -9.29 4.72
N ALA A 110 14.43 -9.23 5.13
CA ALA A 110 14.06 -8.75 6.46
C ALA A 110 12.94 -9.60 7.06
N VAL A 111 12.94 -9.67 8.40
CA VAL A 111 11.81 -10.17 9.17
C VAL A 111 10.90 -8.98 9.46
N ILE A 112 9.63 -9.09 9.06
CA ILE A 112 8.64 -8.04 9.22
C ILE A 112 7.62 -8.50 10.25
N ASN A 113 7.30 -7.64 11.20
CA ASN A 113 6.16 -7.83 12.10
C ASN A 113 4.94 -7.05 11.54
N PRO A 114 3.94 -7.71 10.94
CA PRO A 114 2.80 -7.03 10.32
C PRO A 114 2.03 -6.08 11.25
N PHE A 115 2.01 -6.35 12.55
CA PHE A 115 1.31 -5.52 13.54
C PHE A 115 1.92 -4.13 13.73
N GLU A 116 3.16 -3.91 13.27
CA GLU A 116 3.81 -2.59 13.31
C GLU A 116 3.37 -1.66 12.18
N PHE A 117 2.62 -2.18 11.20
CA PHE A 117 2.27 -1.47 9.98
C PHE A 117 0.77 -1.32 9.77
N VAL A 118 0.01 -1.35 10.87
CA VAL A 118 -1.44 -1.16 10.86
C VAL A 118 -1.83 -0.05 11.84
N ASP A 119 -2.73 0.83 11.41
CA ASP A 119 -3.24 1.94 12.21
C ASP A 119 -4.32 1.45 13.20
N LEU A 120 -3.90 0.65 14.17
CA LEU A 120 -4.70 0.18 15.30
C LEU A 120 -4.09 0.64 16.62
N THR A 121 -4.94 0.85 17.62
CA THR A 121 -4.48 1.18 18.97
C THR A 121 -3.77 -0.03 19.61
N PRO A 122 -2.84 0.19 20.56
CA PRO A 122 -2.19 -0.90 21.30
C PRO A 122 -3.17 -1.81 22.06
N VAL A 123 -4.36 -1.32 22.40
CA VAL A 123 -5.41 -2.14 23.03
C VAL A 123 -6.11 -3.02 21.99
N GLN A 124 -6.46 -2.47 20.82
CA GLN A 124 -7.06 -3.25 19.73
C GLN A 124 -6.13 -4.37 19.25
N LEU A 125 -4.84 -4.07 19.08
CA LEU A 125 -3.83 -5.07 18.72
C LEU A 125 -3.76 -6.21 19.74
N ARG A 126 -3.75 -5.88 21.03
CA ARG A 126 -3.75 -6.90 22.10
C ARG A 126 -5.01 -7.76 22.05
N ILE A 127 -6.18 -7.19 21.81
CA ILE A 127 -7.43 -7.95 21.72
C ILE A 127 -7.40 -8.88 20.49
N ILE A 128 -7.02 -8.36 19.31
CA ILE A 128 -6.87 -9.18 18.10
C ILE A 128 -5.94 -10.36 18.34
N GLN A 129 -4.81 -10.14 19.03
CA GLN A 129 -3.85 -11.20 19.35
C GLN A 129 -4.39 -12.28 20.29
N THR A 130 -5.51 -12.03 20.99
CA THR A 130 -6.22 -13.06 21.78
C THR A 130 -7.27 -13.84 20.97
N GLU A 131 -7.59 -13.39 19.76
CA GLU A 131 -8.62 -13.94 18.88
C GLU A 131 -7.95 -14.57 17.64
N GLN A 132 -7.66 -15.88 17.68
CA GLN A 132 -6.88 -16.58 16.64
C GLN A 132 -7.41 -16.34 15.21
N GLU A 133 -8.73 -16.31 15.02
CA GLU A 133 -9.35 -16.07 13.71
C GLU A 133 -9.09 -14.66 13.17
N GLU A 134 -9.03 -13.66 14.05
CA GLU A 134 -8.71 -12.27 13.68
C GLU A 134 -7.23 -12.14 13.35
N VAL A 135 -6.34 -12.85 14.07
CA VAL A 135 -4.92 -12.93 13.72
C VAL A 135 -4.76 -13.52 12.32
N GLU A 136 -5.37 -14.67 12.05
CA GLU A 136 -5.27 -15.34 10.74
C GLU A 136 -5.82 -14.44 9.62
N THR A 137 -6.97 -13.81 9.84
CA THR A 137 -7.57 -12.86 8.89
C THR A 137 -6.65 -11.66 8.64
N PHE A 138 -6.04 -11.11 9.69
CA PHE A 138 -5.11 -10.00 9.58
C PHE A 138 -3.87 -10.36 8.75
N PHE A 139 -3.26 -11.52 9.00
CA PHE A 139 -2.11 -11.98 8.21
C PHE A 139 -2.48 -12.30 6.76
N ASP A 140 -3.67 -12.86 6.52
CA ASP A 140 -4.20 -13.08 5.17
C ASP A 140 -4.29 -11.75 4.41
N GLN A 141 -4.87 -10.73 5.04
CA GLN A 141 -5.01 -9.39 4.45
C GLN A 141 -3.69 -8.66 4.30
N PHE A 142 -2.82 -8.67 5.30
CA PHE A 142 -1.50 -8.06 5.20
C PHE A 142 -0.70 -8.66 4.04
N SER A 143 -0.75 -9.99 3.87
CA SER A 143 -0.09 -10.68 2.75
C SER A 143 -0.66 -10.25 1.40
N ASP A 144 -1.99 -10.15 1.27
CA ASP A 144 -2.65 -9.69 0.04
C ASP A 144 -2.21 -8.26 -0.31
N ILE A 145 -2.18 -7.36 0.66
CA ILE A 145 -1.79 -5.95 0.47
C ILE A 145 -0.30 -5.85 0.10
N ALA A 146 0.56 -6.65 0.74
CA ALA A 146 1.98 -6.71 0.43
C ALA A 146 2.26 -7.27 -0.97
N ASP A 147 1.54 -8.32 -1.38
CA ASP A 147 1.61 -8.87 -2.75
C ASP A 147 1.17 -7.83 -3.78
N VAL A 148 0.13 -7.04 -3.51
CA VAL A 148 -0.25 -5.92 -4.39
C VAL A 148 0.86 -4.85 -4.42
N GLN A 149 1.45 -4.48 -3.29
CA GLN A 149 2.48 -3.44 -3.27
C GLN A 149 3.71 -3.83 -4.10
N TYR A 150 4.26 -5.01 -3.84
CA TYR A 150 5.52 -5.45 -4.44
C TYR A 150 5.30 -6.11 -5.80
N GLY A 151 4.29 -6.98 -5.93
CA GLY A 151 4.08 -7.74 -7.15
C GLY A 151 3.66 -6.87 -8.33
N THR A 152 3.02 -5.71 -8.10
CA THR A 152 2.74 -4.75 -9.18
C THR A 152 3.97 -4.00 -9.67
N GLN A 153 5.03 -3.91 -8.84
CA GLN A 153 6.31 -3.30 -9.21
C GLN A 153 7.25 -4.32 -9.85
N GLU A 154 7.04 -5.61 -9.58
CA GLU A 154 7.92 -6.71 -9.96
C GLU A 154 7.23 -7.72 -10.87
N LEU A 155 6.41 -7.22 -11.79
CA LEU A 155 5.85 -8.04 -12.86
C LEU A 155 6.98 -8.65 -13.69
N LYS A 156 6.86 -9.94 -14.01
CA LYS A 156 7.84 -10.68 -14.81
C LYS A 156 7.69 -10.43 -16.30
N GLU A 157 8.72 -10.77 -17.05
CA GLU A 157 8.60 -11.02 -18.49
C GLU A 157 7.73 -12.27 -18.75
N PRO A 158 6.85 -12.26 -19.79
CA PRO A 158 6.63 -11.17 -20.74
C PRO A 158 5.62 -10.10 -20.26
N PHE A 159 4.99 -10.28 -19.10
CA PHE A 159 3.88 -9.45 -18.61
C PHE A 159 4.22 -7.97 -18.48
N VAL A 160 5.43 -7.64 -18.00
CA VAL A 160 5.88 -6.25 -17.84
C VAL A 160 5.97 -5.49 -19.17
N LYS A 161 6.12 -6.19 -20.30
CA LYS A 161 6.13 -5.58 -21.65
C LYS A 161 4.75 -5.46 -22.28
N ASN A 162 3.73 -6.11 -21.71
CA ASN A 162 2.37 -6.01 -22.21
C ASN A 162 1.69 -4.77 -21.61
N GLU A 163 1.53 -3.73 -22.43
CA GLU A 163 0.92 -2.45 -22.00
C GLU A 163 -0.46 -2.63 -21.37
N LEU A 164 -1.29 -3.53 -21.93
CA LEU A 164 -2.63 -3.77 -21.45
C LEU A 164 -2.63 -4.38 -20.03
N VAL A 165 -1.70 -5.32 -19.79
CA VAL A 165 -1.50 -5.94 -18.48
C VAL A 165 -1.07 -4.89 -17.45
N VAL A 166 -0.02 -4.13 -17.77
CA VAL A 166 0.53 -3.08 -16.89
C VAL A 166 -0.51 -2.02 -16.59
N ARG A 167 -1.24 -1.55 -17.61
CA ARG A 167 -2.30 -0.55 -17.46
C ARG A 167 -3.41 -1.04 -16.53
N TYR A 168 -3.96 -2.23 -16.78
CA TYR A 168 -5.08 -2.74 -15.97
C TYR A 168 -4.68 -3.07 -14.53
N VAL A 169 -3.48 -3.63 -14.30
CA VAL A 169 -2.97 -3.84 -12.93
C VAL A 169 -2.72 -2.51 -12.23
N GLY A 170 -2.12 -1.53 -12.91
CA GLY A 170 -1.88 -0.20 -12.36
C GLY A 170 -3.17 0.51 -11.95
N LEU A 171 -4.20 0.49 -12.82
CA LEU A 171 -5.52 1.05 -12.53
C LEU A 171 -6.23 0.28 -11.42
N SER A 172 -6.13 -1.04 -11.38
CA SER A 172 -6.70 -1.86 -10.30
C SER A 172 -6.11 -1.48 -8.94
N ARG A 173 -4.77 -1.36 -8.86
CA ARG A 173 -4.06 -0.89 -7.66
C ARG A 173 -4.47 0.53 -7.26
N LEU A 174 -4.62 1.44 -8.22
CA LEU A 174 -5.10 2.80 -7.99
C LEU A 174 -6.49 2.78 -7.34
N HIS A 175 -7.41 1.98 -7.86
CA HIS A 175 -8.76 1.88 -7.32
C HIS A 175 -8.80 1.23 -5.92
N LEU A 176 -7.96 0.23 -5.62
CA LEU A 176 -7.83 -0.27 -4.25
C LEU A 176 -7.30 0.80 -3.30
N HIS A 177 -6.33 1.60 -3.73
CA HIS A 177 -5.79 2.69 -2.93
C HIS A 177 -6.90 3.72 -2.62
N SER A 178 -7.69 4.09 -3.63
CA SER A 178 -8.85 4.98 -3.46
C SER A 178 -9.91 4.39 -2.52
N ALA A 179 -10.22 3.10 -2.65
CA ALA A 179 -11.17 2.43 -1.75
C ALA A 179 -10.68 2.48 -0.30
N SER A 180 -9.40 2.19 -0.09
CA SER A 180 -8.76 2.22 1.22
C SER A 180 -8.81 3.62 1.85
N ALA A 181 -8.45 4.65 1.08
CA ALA A 181 -8.50 6.04 1.53
C ALA A 181 -9.91 6.47 1.95
N VAL A 182 -10.94 6.07 1.19
CA VAL A 182 -12.35 6.36 1.53
C VAL A 182 -12.76 5.65 2.83
N LEU A 183 -12.36 4.39 3.03
CA LEU A 183 -12.70 3.67 4.26
C LEU A 183 -12.01 4.25 5.49
N THR A 184 -10.75 4.67 5.37
CA THR A 184 -9.96 5.14 6.52
C THR A 184 -10.13 6.63 6.81
N GLY A 185 -10.67 7.42 5.88
CA GLY A 185 -10.85 8.87 6.04
C GLY A 185 -12.28 9.38 5.86
N GLY A 186 -13.19 8.56 5.33
CA GLY A 186 -14.55 8.97 4.97
C GLY A 186 -15.63 8.52 5.96
N TYR A 187 -16.78 9.20 5.87
CA TYR A 187 -18.02 8.84 6.56
C TYR A 187 -19.05 8.19 5.61
N ASP A 188 -18.83 8.30 4.30
CA ASP A 188 -19.65 7.70 3.24
C ASP A 188 -18.80 6.72 2.44
N TYR A 189 -19.22 5.45 2.43
CA TYR A 189 -18.45 4.35 1.87
C TYR A 189 -18.86 3.95 0.45
N ARG A 190 -19.80 4.66 -0.18
CA ARG A 190 -20.24 4.39 -1.56
C ARG A 190 -19.08 4.45 -2.56
N GLY A 191 -18.17 5.42 -2.36
CA GLY A 191 -16.95 5.55 -3.17
C GLY A 191 -16.01 4.35 -3.02
N ALA A 192 -15.94 3.75 -1.84
CA ALA A 192 -15.13 2.56 -1.60
C ALA A 192 -15.72 1.34 -2.29
N VAL A 193 -17.05 1.17 -2.27
CA VAL A 193 -17.74 0.09 -3.00
C VAL A 193 -17.46 0.19 -4.49
N GLN A 194 -17.67 1.36 -5.09
CA GLN A 194 -17.44 1.53 -6.54
C GLN A 194 -15.99 1.26 -6.93
N SER A 195 -15.05 1.77 -6.13
CA SER A 195 -13.62 1.61 -6.41
C SER A 195 -13.18 0.15 -6.31
N SER A 196 -13.64 -0.59 -5.31
CA SER A 196 -13.28 -2.01 -5.14
C SER A 196 -13.90 -2.93 -6.20
N LEU A 197 -15.10 -2.61 -6.70
CA LEU A 197 -15.69 -3.30 -7.86
C LEU A 197 -14.85 -3.08 -9.13
N LEU A 198 -14.43 -1.84 -9.40
CA LEU A 198 -13.55 -1.52 -10.53
C LEU A 198 -12.18 -2.19 -10.39
N ALA A 199 -11.60 -2.19 -9.19
CA ALA A 199 -10.34 -2.87 -8.93
C ALA A 199 -10.42 -4.37 -9.26
N THR A 200 -11.51 -5.02 -8.86
CA THR A 200 -11.77 -6.44 -9.16
C THR A 200 -11.85 -6.68 -10.67
N GLU A 201 -12.69 -5.92 -11.36
CA GLU A 201 -12.89 -6.08 -12.81
C GLU A 201 -11.58 -5.87 -13.58
N LEU A 202 -10.83 -4.81 -13.27
CA LEU A 202 -9.58 -4.49 -13.94
C LEU A 202 -8.48 -5.53 -13.67
N ALA A 203 -8.38 -6.06 -12.44
CA ALA A 203 -7.43 -7.13 -12.17
C ALA A 203 -7.75 -8.39 -12.97
N LEU A 204 -9.01 -8.82 -13.01
CA LEU A 204 -9.41 -9.99 -13.80
C LEU A 204 -9.15 -9.77 -15.30
N LYS A 205 -9.45 -8.57 -15.82
CA LYS A 205 -9.12 -8.21 -17.21
C LYS A 205 -7.62 -8.21 -17.48
N SER A 206 -6.80 -7.80 -16.52
CA SER A 206 -5.35 -7.93 -16.63
C SER A 206 -4.92 -9.39 -16.72
N GLY A 207 -5.52 -10.28 -15.92
CA GLY A 207 -5.30 -11.72 -16.04
C GLY A 207 -5.65 -12.27 -17.42
N ALA A 208 -6.80 -11.85 -17.97
CA ALA A 208 -7.19 -12.24 -19.33
C ALA A 208 -6.21 -11.72 -20.40
N ALA A 209 -5.72 -10.49 -20.25
CA ALA A 209 -4.71 -9.90 -21.14
C ALA A 209 -3.36 -10.63 -21.05
N ALA A 210 -2.98 -11.05 -19.84
CA ALA A 210 -1.77 -11.82 -19.59
C ALA A 210 -1.82 -13.22 -20.24
N LEU A 211 -3.02 -13.78 -20.41
CA LEU A 211 -3.28 -15.01 -21.15
C LEU A 211 -3.42 -14.80 -22.66
N GLY A 212 -3.13 -13.60 -23.17
CA GLY A 212 -2.98 -13.31 -24.58
C GLY A 212 -4.17 -12.61 -25.25
N LEU A 213 -5.23 -12.29 -24.51
CA LEU A 213 -6.37 -11.57 -25.09
C LEU A 213 -6.08 -10.07 -25.24
N ASN A 214 -6.50 -9.49 -26.35
CA ASN A 214 -6.49 -8.05 -26.54
C ASN A 214 -7.77 -7.39 -25.96
N GLU A 215 -7.78 -6.06 -25.91
CA GLU A 215 -8.88 -5.30 -25.30
C GLU A 215 -10.24 -5.53 -26.00
N LEU A 216 -10.24 -5.70 -27.32
CA LEU A 216 -11.47 -5.97 -28.07
C LEU A 216 -12.02 -7.37 -27.75
N GLU A 217 -11.15 -8.38 -27.68
CA GLU A 217 -11.52 -9.75 -27.32
C GLU A 217 -12.06 -9.81 -25.89
N ILE A 218 -11.40 -9.17 -24.93
CA ILE A 218 -11.86 -9.10 -23.54
C ILE A 218 -13.27 -8.48 -23.48
N LYS A 219 -13.48 -7.37 -24.21
CA LYS A 219 -14.78 -6.69 -24.25
C LYS A 219 -15.86 -7.57 -24.88
N MET A 220 -15.57 -8.23 -26.00
CA MET A 220 -16.53 -9.07 -26.70
C MET A 220 -16.90 -10.34 -25.94
N GLN A 221 -15.91 -11.02 -25.36
CA GLN A 221 -16.11 -12.30 -24.68
C GLN A 221 -16.73 -12.14 -23.30
N PHE A 222 -16.34 -11.09 -22.56
CA PHE A 222 -16.69 -10.98 -21.15
C PHE A 222 -17.42 -9.70 -20.78
N ASN A 223 -17.15 -8.59 -21.48
CA ASN A 223 -17.64 -7.26 -21.16
C ASN A 223 -17.34 -6.87 -19.68
N HIS A 224 -18.34 -6.90 -18.79
CA HIS A 224 -18.22 -6.64 -17.35
C HIS A 224 -18.54 -7.89 -16.49
N ASN A 225 -18.56 -9.08 -17.09
CA ASN A 225 -18.89 -10.32 -16.37
C ASN A 225 -17.64 -10.91 -15.70
N ASN A 226 -17.39 -10.47 -14.46
CA ASN A 226 -16.22 -10.89 -13.68
C ASN A 226 -16.13 -12.41 -13.46
N ALA A 227 -17.25 -13.10 -13.27
CA ALA A 227 -17.24 -14.56 -13.08
C ALA A 227 -16.72 -15.28 -14.33
N LYS A 228 -17.19 -14.90 -15.52
CA LYS A 228 -16.68 -15.45 -16.79
C LYS A 228 -15.19 -15.17 -17.00
N ILE A 229 -14.72 -13.98 -16.61
CA ILE A 229 -13.29 -13.66 -16.70
C ILE A 229 -12.50 -14.54 -15.73
N ALA A 230 -12.97 -14.70 -14.49
CA ALA A 230 -12.32 -15.55 -13.49
C ALA A 230 -12.22 -17.02 -13.94
N ASP A 231 -13.28 -17.56 -14.56
CA ASP A 231 -13.27 -18.91 -15.12
C ASP A 231 -12.25 -19.07 -16.25
N PHE A 232 -12.17 -18.07 -17.15
CA PHE A 232 -11.15 -18.03 -18.21
C PHE A 232 -9.72 -17.98 -17.63
N VAL A 233 -9.50 -17.12 -16.64
CA VAL A 233 -8.21 -16.98 -15.96
C VAL A 233 -7.81 -18.27 -15.25
N GLN A 234 -8.75 -18.91 -14.56
CA GLN A 234 -8.53 -20.20 -13.90
C GLN A 234 -8.14 -21.30 -14.88
N ALA A 235 -8.73 -21.32 -16.08
CA ALA A 235 -8.37 -22.28 -17.11
C ALA A 235 -6.94 -22.08 -17.64
N GLY A 236 -6.42 -20.84 -17.63
CA GLY A 236 -5.07 -20.50 -18.06
C GLY A 236 -3.99 -20.67 -16.97
N TRP A 237 -4.34 -20.55 -15.69
CA TRP A 237 -3.38 -20.61 -14.57
C TRP A 237 -3.80 -21.61 -13.49
N SER A 238 -3.10 -22.75 -13.42
CA SER A 238 -3.42 -23.84 -12.48
C SER A 238 -3.25 -23.49 -11.00
N LYS A 239 -2.42 -22.47 -10.68
CA LYS A 239 -2.20 -21.99 -9.31
C LYS A 239 -3.19 -20.91 -8.88
N PHE A 240 -4.03 -20.42 -9.77
CA PHE A 240 -5.04 -19.41 -9.46
C PHE A 240 -6.16 -20.02 -8.63
N ASP A 241 -6.44 -19.48 -7.43
CA ASP A 241 -7.53 -19.92 -6.56
C ASP A 241 -8.89 -19.39 -7.07
N GLY A 242 -9.31 -19.90 -8.23
CA GLY A 242 -10.55 -19.51 -8.90
C GLY A 242 -11.80 -19.82 -8.07
N ALA A 243 -11.77 -20.88 -7.25
CA ALA A 243 -12.89 -21.21 -6.37
C ALA A 243 -13.13 -20.11 -5.33
N ARG A 244 -12.07 -19.60 -4.68
CA ARG A 244 -12.18 -18.50 -3.72
C ARG A 244 -12.49 -17.18 -4.39
N VAL A 245 -11.88 -16.90 -5.55
CA VAL A 245 -12.19 -15.70 -6.35
C VAL A 245 -13.67 -15.66 -6.71
N ASN A 246 -14.24 -16.75 -7.21
CA ASN A 246 -15.66 -16.83 -7.56
C ASN A 246 -16.57 -16.65 -6.32
N ARG A 247 -16.20 -17.18 -5.15
CA ARG A 247 -16.92 -16.90 -3.88
C ARG A 247 -16.90 -15.42 -3.49
N VAL A 248 -15.79 -14.72 -3.73
CA VAL A 248 -15.69 -13.27 -3.48
C VAL A 248 -16.55 -12.49 -4.47
N ILE A 249 -16.45 -12.80 -5.77
CA ILE A 249 -17.24 -12.14 -6.83
C ILE A 249 -18.74 -12.31 -6.56
N ALA A 250 -19.19 -13.49 -6.14
CA ALA A 250 -20.60 -13.76 -5.85
C ALA A 250 -21.18 -12.89 -4.71
N LYS A 251 -20.33 -12.34 -3.83
CA LYS A 251 -20.73 -11.42 -2.74
C LYS A 251 -20.73 -9.95 -3.17
N GLN A 252 -20.23 -9.62 -4.37
CA GLN A 252 -20.15 -8.26 -4.85
C GLN A 252 -21.52 -7.78 -5.39
N PRO A 253 -21.99 -6.58 -5.02
CA PRO A 253 -23.19 -6.00 -5.59
C PRO A 253 -22.94 -5.63 -7.07
N PRO A 254 -23.98 -5.65 -7.91
CA PRO A 254 -23.85 -5.24 -9.30
C PRO A 254 -23.50 -3.75 -9.39
N TYR A 255 -22.49 -3.42 -10.21
CA TYR A 255 -21.90 -2.07 -10.26
C TYR A 255 -22.93 -0.97 -10.61
N VAL A 256 -23.64 -1.11 -11.73
CA VAL A 256 -24.56 -0.06 -12.23
C VAL A 256 -25.76 0.15 -11.30
N PRO A 257 -26.51 -0.89 -10.87
CA PRO A 257 -27.63 -0.70 -9.95
C PRO A 257 -27.21 -0.11 -8.60
N ASN A 258 -26.04 -0.50 -8.08
CA ASN A 258 -25.58 -0.03 -6.78
C ASN A 258 -25.34 1.49 -6.76
N ARG A 259 -24.93 2.11 -7.88
CA ARG A 259 -24.70 3.57 -7.96
C ARG A 259 -25.96 4.41 -7.72
N TYR A 260 -27.12 3.87 -8.08
CA TYR A 260 -28.41 4.57 -8.00
C TYR A 260 -29.32 4.02 -6.91
N SER A 261 -28.88 2.98 -6.19
CA SER A 261 -29.67 2.33 -5.15
C SER A 261 -29.80 3.23 -3.92
N ALA A 262 -31.03 3.36 -3.41
CA ALA A 262 -31.30 3.97 -2.11
C ALA A 262 -30.75 3.11 -0.94
N THR A 263 -30.63 1.80 -1.15
CA THR A 263 -30.05 0.85 -0.19
C THR A 263 -28.59 0.60 -0.53
N GLN A 264 -27.69 0.90 0.39
CA GLN A 264 -26.26 0.70 0.24
C GLN A 264 -25.77 -0.38 1.22
N PRO A 265 -24.68 -1.09 0.91
CA PRO A 265 -24.10 -2.05 1.85
C PRO A 265 -23.74 -1.36 3.17
N ASN A 266 -23.98 -2.06 4.27
CA ASN A 266 -23.59 -1.58 5.59
C ASN A 266 -22.06 -1.58 5.74
N ARG A 267 -21.58 -0.93 6.80
CA ARG A 267 -20.15 -0.73 7.06
C ARG A 267 -19.35 -2.04 7.00
N ARG A 268 -19.86 -3.11 7.63
CA ARG A 268 -19.20 -4.43 7.65
C ARG A 268 -19.15 -5.06 6.26
N GLU A 269 -20.24 -4.97 5.51
CA GLU A 269 -20.32 -5.47 4.13
C GLU A 269 -19.33 -4.75 3.22
N VAL A 270 -19.21 -3.43 3.34
CA VAL A 270 -18.21 -2.67 2.55
C VAL A 270 -16.79 -3.08 2.91
N GLY A 271 -16.49 -3.28 4.20
CA GLY A 271 -15.17 -3.75 4.61
C GLY A 271 -14.81 -5.10 4.01
N HIS A 272 -15.72 -6.07 4.07
CA HIS A 272 -15.50 -7.37 3.43
C HIS A 272 -15.37 -7.27 1.91
N LEU A 273 -16.10 -6.38 1.27
CA LEU A 273 -16.02 -6.15 -0.17
C LEU A 273 -14.66 -5.58 -0.58
N VAL A 274 -14.13 -4.58 0.14
CA VAL A 274 -12.80 -4.01 -0.13
C VAL A 274 -11.70 -5.03 0.15
N MET A 275 -11.73 -5.70 1.30
CA MET A 275 -10.77 -6.76 1.63
C MET A 275 -10.82 -7.94 0.63
N GLY A 276 -12.01 -8.27 0.12
CA GLY A 276 -12.18 -9.25 -0.96
C GLY A 276 -11.56 -8.79 -2.29
N ALA A 277 -11.71 -7.51 -2.64
CA ALA A 277 -11.04 -6.95 -3.81
C ALA A 277 -9.51 -6.98 -3.65
N GLN A 278 -8.97 -6.64 -2.48
CA GLN A 278 -7.52 -6.75 -2.19
C GLN A 278 -7.00 -8.16 -2.48
N TYR A 279 -7.73 -9.17 -2.02
CA TYR A 279 -7.44 -10.56 -2.31
C TYR A 279 -7.43 -10.85 -3.82
N ILE A 280 -8.48 -10.49 -4.57
CA ILE A 280 -8.54 -10.80 -6.01
C ILE A 280 -7.38 -10.14 -6.77
N VAL A 281 -7.08 -8.88 -6.47
CA VAL A 281 -5.95 -8.18 -7.11
C VAL A 281 -4.64 -8.87 -6.75
N SER A 282 -4.43 -9.23 -5.48
CA SER A 282 -3.23 -9.97 -5.05
C SER A 282 -3.12 -11.31 -5.77
N GLU A 283 -4.23 -12.02 -5.96
CA GLU A 283 -4.25 -13.34 -6.56
C GLU A 283 -3.89 -13.30 -8.05
N ILE A 284 -4.33 -12.28 -8.77
CA ILE A 284 -3.90 -12.01 -10.14
C ILE A 284 -2.41 -11.66 -10.19
N VAL A 285 -1.96 -10.77 -9.31
CA VAL A 285 -0.56 -10.31 -9.28
C VAL A 285 0.41 -11.45 -8.95
N ARG A 286 0.02 -12.41 -8.10
CA ARG A 286 0.80 -13.62 -7.80
C ARG A 286 1.07 -14.49 -9.04
N GLN A 287 0.18 -14.49 -10.02
CA GLN A 287 0.38 -15.27 -11.25
C GLN A 287 1.39 -14.61 -12.20
N MET A 288 1.65 -13.31 -12.02
CA MET A 288 2.49 -12.51 -12.92
C MET A 288 3.81 -12.04 -12.27
N SER A 289 4.06 -12.39 -11.01
CA SER A 289 5.25 -12.00 -10.23
C SER A 289 5.80 -13.19 -9.43
N ASP A 290 6.95 -13.02 -8.78
CA ASP A 290 7.46 -13.99 -7.78
C ASP A 290 6.93 -13.73 -6.36
N ARG A 291 6.10 -12.70 -6.18
CA ARG A 291 5.66 -12.25 -4.86
C ARG A 291 4.53 -13.13 -4.34
N ASN A 292 4.77 -13.71 -3.18
CA ASN A 292 3.78 -14.41 -2.37
C ASN A 292 4.18 -14.30 -0.89
N PHE A 293 3.82 -13.18 -0.26
CA PHE A 293 4.13 -12.88 1.14
C PHE A 293 3.55 -13.92 2.10
N ARG A 294 2.45 -14.56 1.72
CA ARG A 294 1.81 -15.59 2.54
C ARG A 294 2.75 -16.77 2.81
N ASN A 295 3.54 -17.18 1.82
CA ASN A 295 4.46 -18.31 1.97
C ASN A 295 5.57 -18.04 3.01
N GLY A 296 5.81 -16.78 3.35
CA GLY A 296 6.81 -16.35 4.34
C GLY A 296 6.28 -16.29 5.78
N VAL A 297 4.98 -16.53 6.01
CA VAL A 297 4.38 -16.45 7.36
C VAL A 297 4.87 -17.61 8.22
N GLN A 298 5.33 -17.30 9.45
CA GLN A 298 5.86 -18.26 10.41
C GLN A 298 5.16 -18.13 11.79
N PRO A 299 4.60 -19.22 12.35
CA PRO A 299 4.47 -20.54 11.74
C PRO A 299 3.53 -20.50 10.51
N PRO A 300 3.64 -21.46 9.57
CA PRO A 300 2.76 -21.50 8.41
C PRO A 300 1.27 -21.53 8.81
N MET A 301 0.46 -20.68 8.18
CA MET A 301 -0.99 -20.59 8.45
C MET A 301 -1.81 -20.87 7.20
N ALA A 302 -2.81 -21.75 7.33
CA ALA A 302 -3.76 -22.04 6.25
C ALA A 302 -4.60 -20.79 5.91
N ARG A 303 -4.88 -20.54 4.62
CA ARG A 303 -5.73 -19.41 4.20
C ARG A 303 -7.16 -19.62 4.65
N ARG A 304 -7.69 -18.65 5.40
CA ARG A 304 -9.09 -18.63 5.84
C ARG A 304 -9.89 -17.48 5.24
N TYR A 305 -9.23 -16.41 4.83
CA TYR A 305 -9.88 -15.22 4.31
C TYR A 305 -9.36 -14.82 2.91
N PRO A 306 -10.19 -14.26 2.02
CA PRO A 306 -11.65 -14.13 2.11
C PRO A 306 -12.34 -15.45 1.77
N ALA A 307 -13.37 -15.81 2.54
CA ALA A 307 -14.24 -17.00 2.45
C ALA A 307 -13.93 -18.15 3.41
#